data_AF-A0A1Q3W4P3-F1
#
_entry.id   AF-A0A1Q3W4P3-F1
#
_cell.length_a   1.000
_cell.length_b   1.000
_cell.length_c   1.000
_cell.angle_alpha   90.00
_cell.angle_beta   90.00
_cell.angle_gamma   90.00
#
_symmetry.space_group_name_H-M   'P 1'
#
loop_
_entity.id
_entity.type
_entity.pdbx_description
1 polymer ?
#
loop_
_entity_poly.entity_id
_entity_poly.type
_entity_poly.pdbx_seq_one_letter_code
_entity_poly.pdbx_strand_id
1 'polypeptide(L)'
;MNLVVVSNRVARAKANEPMTGGLAAALLPVVEKSGAVWVGSSGHVREGSHKDPFAEIQPLGAGALALLDLPAAHYGGYYEGFANSALWPALHSRPDLISVSHDDYQSYREVNAFMARALLRFCEKETAFWVQDYHFLALGAELRDLGVRRPIGFFLHTPWPSRSIICSVPHHRELIEAMLAYDLIGFQTKDDCANFASYLKSDLGYEVRGGVVTSPYGKSQLAAFPIGIDVEGFAAQAARAVLHPDVSRLRKSLHGERLAIGVDRVDYSKGLANRIAAFDRLYELQPSLKRSVSLLQIATPSRGNIEAYCNLQDKLARMVTDVNGRHGEVDWMPIRYLNKGFSQTVLSGFYRSAQVGVVTPMHDGMNLVAKEYVAAQNPADPGVLVLSKFAGAANELTSALIVNPHDIEGMARTIAQALAMPAPERRLRWEAMMTTLRAGNIQHWFASFIRALEQAHRDGPETDGENWTARKRVPPSSGSVIQLRTASNALH
;
A
#
# COMPACT_ATOMS: atom_id res chain seq x y z
N MET A 1 2.03 -26.24 -9.52
CA MET A 1 1.10 -25.10 -9.72
C MET A 1 1.86 -23.97 -10.38
N ASN A 2 1.42 -23.53 -11.55
CA ASN A 2 1.95 -22.34 -12.22
C ASN A 2 1.30 -21.11 -11.58
N LEU A 3 2.08 -20.09 -11.23
CA LEU A 3 1.55 -18.90 -10.54
C LEU A 3 1.55 -17.69 -11.47
N VAL A 4 0.40 -17.04 -11.62
CA VAL A 4 0.26 -15.76 -12.30
C VAL A 4 -0.06 -14.70 -11.26
N VAL A 5 0.91 -13.83 -10.98
CA VAL A 5 0.73 -12.70 -10.07
C VAL A 5 0.21 -11.51 -10.87
N VAL A 6 -0.80 -10.80 -10.36
CA VAL A 6 -1.43 -9.68 -11.06
C VAL A 6 -1.42 -8.44 -10.18
N SER A 7 -0.83 -7.34 -10.64
CA SER A 7 -0.84 -6.05 -9.92
C SER A 7 -1.00 -4.87 -10.86
N ASN A 8 -1.44 -3.72 -10.34
CA ASN A 8 -1.72 -2.55 -11.17
C ASN A 8 -0.50 -2.09 -11.96
N ARG A 9 0.69 -2.14 -11.36
CA ARG A 9 1.98 -1.88 -12.03
C ARG A 9 2.93 -3.04 -11.79
N VAL A 10 3.74 -3.34 -12.79
CA VAL A 10 4.93 -4.19 -12.65
C VAL A 10 6.14 -3.26 -12.56
N ALA A 11 6.94 -3.39 -11.50
CA ALA A 11 8.19 -2.66 -11.43
C ALA A 11 9.25 -3.37 -12.27
N ARG A 12 10.00 -2.61 -13.06
CA ARG A 12 11.25 -3.09 -13.65
C ARG A 12 12.38 -2.80 -12.67
N ALA A 13 13.20 -3.79 -12.35
CA ALA A 13 14.47 -3.54 -11.70
C ALA A 13 15.39 -2.84 -12.71
N LYS A 14 15.43 -1.51 -12.70
CA LYS A 14 16.49 -0.76 -13.36
C LYS A 14 17.55 -0.39 -12.33
N ALA A 15 18.81 -0.66 -12.65
CA ALA A 15 19.93 -0.21 -11.82
C ALA A 15 19.82 1.32 -11.63
N ASN A 16 19.79 1.77 -10.39
CA ASN A 16 19.70 3.17 -9.95
C ASN A 16 18.33 3.87 -10.04
N GLU A 17 17.23 3.20 -10.39
CA GLU A 17 15.89 3.80 -10.24
C GLU A 17 15.29 3.47 -8.87
N PRO A 18 14.54 4.40 -8.22
CA PRO A 18 13.83 4.12 -7.00
C PRO A 18 12.80 3.00 -7.23
N MET A 19 12.87 1.95 -6.43
CA MET A 19 11.77 1.00 -6.30
C MET A 19 10.60 1.72 -5.61
N THR A 20 9.70 2.30 -6.41
CA THR A 20 8.51 2.98 -5.88
C THR A 20 7.46 1.96 -5.48
N GLY A 21 7.46 1.58 -4.20
CA GLY A 21 6.41 0.76 -3.58
C GLY A 21 6.92 -0.59 -3.08
N GLY A 22 6.50 -0.95 -1.87
CA GLY A 22 6.92 -2.18 -1.16
C GLY A 22 6.56 -3.49 -1.88
N LEU A 23 5.48 -3.48 -2.68
CA LEU A 23 5.02 -4.66 -3.41
C LEU A 23 6.05 -5.18 -4.42
N ALA A 24 6.76 -4.27 -5.09
CA ALA A 24 7.72 -4.65 -6.10
C ALA A 24 8.96 -5.33 -5.49
N ALA A 25 9.46 -4.79 -4.38
CA ALA A 25 10.58 -5.38 -3.65
C ALA A 25 10.22 -6.77 -3.09
N ALA A 26 8.93 -6.97 -2.77
CA ALA A 26 8.38 -8.24 -2.33
C ALA A 26 8.26 -9.30 -3.45
N LEU A 27 7.78 -8.91 -4.64
CA LEU A 27 7.42 -9.86 -5.70
C LEU A 27 8.55 -10.19 -6.68
N LEU A 28 9.50 -9.28 -6.95
CA LEU A 28 10.58 -9.57 -7.90
C LEU A 28 11.39 -10.83 -7.55
N PRO A 29 11.87 -11.02 -6.31
CA PRO A 29 12.65 -12.20 -5.96
C PRO A 29 11.84 -13.50 -6.02
N VAL A 30 10.52 -13.40 -5.86
CA VAL A 30 9.59 -14.52 -6.00
C VAL A 30 9.52 -14.93 -7.46
N VAL A 31 9.24 -13.98 -8.36
CA VAL A 31 9.13 -14.22 -9.81
C VAL A 31 10.41 -14.83 -10.37
N GLU A 32 11.56 -14.25 -10.01
CA GLU A 32 12.89 -14.72 -10.42
C GLU A 32 13.16 -16.20 -10.06
N LYS A 33 12.63 -16.67 -8.93
CA LYS A 33 12.99 -17.99 -8.37
C LYS A 33 11.92 -19.05 -8.56
N SER A 34 10.64 -18.68 -8.65
CA SER A 34 9.52 -19.62 -8.61
C SER A 34 8.95 -19.99 -9.98
N GLY A 35 9.39 -19.33 -11.05
CA GLY A 35 8.79 -19.50 -12.38
C GLY A 35 7.43 -18.81 -12.55
N ALA A 36 7.05 -17.91 -11.63
CA ALA A 36 5.80 -17.17 -11.75
C ALA A 36 5.83 -16.20 -12.94
N VAL A 37 4.65 -15.91 -13.50
CA VAL A 37 4.47 -14.81 -14.45
C VAL A 37 3.85 -13.64 -13.72
N TRP A 38 4.49 -12.48 -13.75
CA TRP A 38 3.96 -11.26 -13.14
C TRP A 38 3.37 -10.34 -14.20
N VAL A 39 2.05 -10.20 -14.17
CA VAL A 39 1.24 -9.43 -15.11
C VAL A 39 0.84 -8.08 -14.49
N GLY A 40 0.94 -7.01 -15.28
CA GLY A 40 0.43 -5.70 -14.88
C GLY A 40 0.75 -4.59 -15.88
N SER A 41 0.39 -3.35 -15.54
CA SER A 41 0.61 -2.22 -16.45
C SER A 41 2.10 -1.97 -16.69
N SER A 42 2.44 -1.68 -17.95
CA SER A 42 3.74 -1.17 -18.39
C SER A 42 4.04 0.26 -17.90
N GLY A 43 3.01 0.99 -17.45
CA GLY A 43 3.04 2.43 -17.19
C GLY A 43 2.60 3.29 -18.38
N HIS A 44 2.40 2.70 -19.55
CA HIS A 44 1.87 3.37 -20.73
C HIS A 44 0.38 3.06 -20.93
N VAL A 45 -0.25 3.91 -21.74
CA VAL A 45 -1.64 3.75 -22.18
C VAL A 45 -1.69 3.57 -23.69
N ARG A 46 -2.73 2.88 -24.17
CA ARG A 46 -2.94 2.64 -25.59
C ARG A 46 -4.24 3.25 -26.09
N GLU A 47 -4.20 3.72 -27.34
CA GLU A 47 -5.39 4.13 -28.10
C GLU A 47 -5.87 2.98 -29.01
N GLY A 48 -7.17 2.93 -29.29
CA GLY A 48 -7.77 1.95 -30.21
C GLY A 48 -7.82 0.50 -29.71
N SER A 49 -8.31 -0.39 -30.58
CA SER A 49 -8.53 -1.81 -30.31
C SER A 49 -7.45 -2.70 -30.96
N HIS A 50 -6.20 -2.59 -30.49
CA HIS A 50 -5.16 -3.55 -30.90
C HIS A 50 -5.49 -4.98 -30.45
N LYS A 51 -5.17 -5.96 -31.31
CA LYS A 51 -5.49 -7.39 -31.08
C LYS A 51 -4.76 -7.98 -29.85
N ASP A 52 -3.49 -7.65 -29.63
CA ASP A 52 -2.74 -8.12 -28.45
C ASP A 52 -2.84 -7.08 -27.32
N PRO A 53 -3.30 -7.44 -26.11
CA PRO A 53 -3.24 -6.55 -24.95
C PRO A 53 -1.82 -6.36 -24.40
N PHE A 54 -0.88 -7.28 -24.66
CA PHE A 54 0.47 -7.20 -24.12
C PHE A 54 1.39 -6.33 -24.99
N ALA A 55 2.07 -5.41 -24.34
CA ALA A 55 3.12 -4.60 -24.95
C ALA A 55 4.45 -5.35 -24.96
N GLU A 56 4.74 -6.12 -23.90
CA GLU A 56 6.02 -6.80 -23.72
C GLU A 56 5.87 -8.02 -22.80
N ILE A 57 6.51 -9.13 -23.13
CA ILE A 57 6.72 -10.26 -22.22
C ILE A 57 8.21 -10.55 -22.19
N GLN A 58 8.84 -10.36 -21.03
CA GLN A 58 10.30 -10.51 -20.86
C GLN A 58 10.61 -11.59 -19.82
N PRO A 59 11.59 -12.48 -20.06
CA PRO A 59 12.01 -13.45 -19.07
C PRO A 59 12.65 -12.76 -17.86
N LEU A 60 12.45 -13.31 -16.67
CA LEU A 60 13.05 -12.86 -15.42
C LEU A 60 13.40 -14.06 -14.56
N GLY A 61 14.67 -14.47 -14.56
CA GLY A 61 15.12 -15.69 -13.89
C GLY A 61 14.38 -16.92 -14.43
N ALA A 62 13.75 -17.68 -13.53
CA ALA A 62 12.89 -18.80 -13.88
C ALA A 62 11.50 -18.38 -14.40
N GLY A 63 11.08 -17.13 -14.16
CA GLY A 63 9.74 -16.62 -14.48
C GLY A 63 9.74 -15.59 -15.61
N ALA A 64 8.69 -14.77 -15.66
CA ALA A 64 8.55 -13.71 -16.66
C ALA A 64 7.77 -12.49 -16.13
N LEU A 65 8.05 -11.33 -16.70
CA LEU A 65 7.25 -10.12 -16.55
C LEU A 65 6.41 -9.93 -17.81
N ALA A 66 5.10 -9.80 -17.67
CA ALA A 66 4.15 -9.59 -18.75
C ALA A 66 3.48 -8.22 -18.59
N LEU A 67 3.88 -7.28 -19.44
CA LEU A 67 3.51 -5.88 -19.37
C LEU A 67 2.45 -5.58 -20.42
N LEU A 68 1.41 -4.87 -20.00
CA LEU A 68 0.31 -4.46 -20.86
C LEU A 68 0.06 -2.96 -20.78
N ASP A 69 -0.37 -2.39 -21.89
CA ASP A 69 -0.76 -0.99 -21.96
C ASP A 69 -2.24 -0.87 -21.65
N LEU A 70 -2.58 -0.06 -20.65
CA LEU A 70 -3.98 0.09 -20.23
C LEU A 70 -4.76 0.93 -21.25
N PRO A 71 -6.07 0.71 -21.41
CA PRO A 71 -6.88 1.52 -22.32
C PRO A 71 -6.86 3.01 -21.91
N ALA A 72 -6.38 3.89 -22.79
CA ALA A 72 -6.25 5.32 -22.50
C ALA A 72 -7.58 5.95 -22.11
N ALA A 73 -8.67 5.55 -22.78
CA ALA A 73 -10.03 6.04 -22.53
C ALA A 73 -10.53 5.81 -21.10
N HIS A 74 -10.00 4.82 -20.39
CA HIS A 74 -10.43 4.48 -19.03
C HIS A 74 -9.36 4.73 -17.96
N TYR A 75 -8.11 5.03 -18.35
CA TYR A 75 -7.01 5.15 -17.40
C TYR A 75 -7.25 6.20 -16.33
N GLY A 76 -7.66 7.42 -16.73
CA GLY A 76 -7.94 8.52 -15.82
C GLY A 76 -9.02 8.14 -14.80
N GLY A 77 -10.19 7.72 -15.28
CA GLY A 77 -11.30 7.36 -14.40
C GLY A 77 -11.07 6.14 -13.51
N TYR A 78 -10.28 5.16 -13.98
CA TYR A 78 -9.88 4.01 -13.17
C TYR A 78 -8.84 4.37 -12.11
N TYR A 79 -7.70 4.93 -12.54
CA TYR A 79 -6.53 5.09 -11.67
C TYR A 79 -6.62 6.37 -10.84
N GLU A 80 -6.83 7.52 -11.48
CA GLU A 80 -6.90 8.80 -10.78
C GLU A 80 -8.27 9.00 -10.13
N GLY A 81 -9.34 8.59 -10.81
CA GLY A 81 -10.71 8.58 -10.31
C GLY A 81 -10.94 7.51 -9.25
N PHE A 82 -11.61 6.41 -9.60
CA PHE A 82 -12.18 5.49 -8.62
C PHE A 82 -11.16 4.87 -7.66
N ALA A 83 -10.00 4.42 -8.16
CA ALA A 83 -9.00 3.76 -7.31
C ALA A 83 -8.35 4.71 -6.30
N ASN A 84 -7.94 5.91 -6.73
CA ASN A 84 -7.16 6.83 -5.87
C ASN A 84 -7.97 8.01 -5.29
N SER A 85 -9.19 8.24 -5.76
CA SER A 85 -10.10 9.30 -5.28
C SER A 85 -11.40 8.78 -4.66
N ALA A 86 -11.66 7.45 -4.64
CA ALA A 86 -12.68 6.84 -3.80
C ALA A 86 -12.13 5.72 -2.90
N LEU A 87 -11.56 4.67 -3.49
CA LEU A 87 -11.08 3.52 -2.72
C LEU A 87 -9.93 3.90 -1.79
N TRP A 88 -8.86 4.52 -2.29
CA TRP A 88 -7.73 4.89 -1.45
C TRP A 88 -8.12 5.77 -0.25
N PRO A 89 -8.89 6.88 -0.40
CA PRO A 89 -9.37 7.63 0.75
C PRO A 89 -10.16 6.79 1.75
N ALA A 90 -11.14 6.01 1.27
CA ALA A 90 -11.98 5.19 2.14
C ALA A 90 -11.15 4.13 2.91
N LEU A 91 -10.26 3.43 2.21
CA LEU A 91 -9.38 2.39 2.78
C LEU A 91 -8.39 2.96 3.80
N HIS A 92 -8.16 4.27 3.81
CA HIS A 92 -7.33 4.96 4.81
C HIS A 92 -8.15 5.84 5.76
N SER A 93 -9.44 5.55 5.92
CA SER A 93 -10.36 6.25 6.84
C SER A 93 -10.49 7.75 6.59
N ARG A 94 -10.47 8.16 5.32
CA ARG A 94 -10.62 9.55 4.86
C ARG A 94 -11.82 9.72 3.91
N PRO A 95 -13.06 9.46 4.38
CA PRO A 95 -14.25 9.63 3.55
C PRO A 95 -14.46 11.10 3.11
N ASP A 96 -13.90 12.05 3.88
CA ASP A 96 -13.88 13.49 3.57
C ASP A 96 -13.11 13.83 2.28
N LEU A 97 -12.27 12.91 1.78
CA LEU A 97 -11.51 13.08 0.54
C LEU A 97 -12.08 12.27 -0.64
N ILE A 98 -13.22 11.60 -0.48
CA ILE A 98 -13.86 10.86 -1.57
C ILE A 98 -14.46 11.87 -2.56
N SER A 99 -14.01 11.81 -3.80
CA SER A 99 -14.50 12.65 -4.90
C SER A 99 -14.41 11.88 -6.21
N VAL A 100 -15.53 11.31 -6.64
CA VAL A 100 -15.62 10.49 -7.86
C VAL A 100 -16.98 10.63 -8.55
N SER A 101 -16.99 10.40 -9.86
CA SER A 101 -18.17 10.34 -10.70
C SER A 101 -18.64 8.89 -10.94
N HIS A 102 -19.81 8.74 -11.57
CA HIS A 102 -20.27 7.44 -12.05
C HIS A 102 -19.36 6.87 -13.16
N ASP A 103 -18.84 7.73 -14.04
CA ASP A 103 -17.98 7.35 -15.16
C ASP A 103 -16.61 6.83 -14.69
N ASP A 104 -16.13 7.32 -13.55
CA ASP A 104 -14.93 6.78 -12.89
C ASP A 104 -15.14 5.33 -12.48
N TYR A 105 -16.30 5.01 -11.90
CA TYR A 105 -16.65 3.62 -11.55
C TYR A 105 -16.77 2.74 -12.79
N GLN A 106 -17.41 3.22 -13.86
CA GLN A 106 -17.49 2.48 -15.11
C GLN A 106 -16.10 2.19 -15.68
N SER A 107 -15.22 3.21 -15.70
CA SER A 107 -13.82 3.04 -16.13
C SER A 107 -13.07 2.03 -15.27
N TYR A 108 -13.33 2.01 -13.95
CA TYR A 108 -12.76 1.01 -13.05
C TYR A 108 -13.17 -0.42 -13.41
N ARG A 109 -14.46 -0.64 -13.70
CA ARG A 109 -14.99 -1.92 -14.15
C ARG A 109 -14.44 -2.33 -15.52
N GLU A 110 -14.35 -1.40 -16.46
CA GLU A 110 -13.79 -1.68 -17.79
C GLU A 110 -12.32 -2.08 -17.75
N VAL A 111 -11.51 -1.44 -16.90
CA VAL A 111 -10.10 -1.84 -16.71
C VAL A 111 -10.00 -3.24 -16.06
N ASN A 112 -10.84 -3.55 -15.07
CA ASN A 112 -10.90 -4.90 -14.48
C ASN A 112 -11.30 -5.96 -15.53
N ALA A 113 -12.32 -5.68 -16.34
CA ALA A 113 -12.75 -6.57 -17.42
C ALA A 113 -11.67 -6.74 -18.51
N PHE A 114 -10.97 -5.66 -18.86
CA PHE A 114 -9.84 -5.70 -19.79
C PHE A 114 -8.71 -6.59 -19.27
N MET A 115 -8.33 -6.42 -18.01
CA MET A 115 -7.33 -7.25 -17.35
C MET A 115 -7.74 -8.72 -17.34
N ALA A 116 -9.00 -9.04 -17.02
CA ALA A 116 -9.50 -10.41 -17.04
C ALA A 116 -9.34 -11.07 -18.43
N ARG A 117 -9.71 -10.34 -19.50
CA ARG A 117 -9.53 -10.84 -20.88
C ARG A 117 -8.06 -11.08 -21.23
N ALA A 118 -7.16 -10.20 -20.81
CA ALA A 118 -5.73 -10.36 -21.06
C ALA A 118 -5.15 -11.60 -20.34
N LEU A 119 -5.62 -11.87 -19.12
CA LEU A 119 -5.15 -12.99 -18.30
C LEU A 119 -5.54 -14.37 -18.84
N LEU A 120 -6.54 -14.47 -19.71
CA LEU A 120 -6.93 -15.74 -20.34
C LEU A 120 -5.77 -16.42 -21.08
N ARG A 121 -4.80 -15.63 -21.58
CA ARG A 121 -3.59 -16.15 -22.23
C ARG A 121 -2.76 -17.07 -21.33
N PHE A 122 -2.85 -16.90 -20.00
CA PHE A 122 -2.09 -17.69 -19.03
C PHE A 122 -2.95 -18.75 -18.32
N CYS A 123 -4.20 -18.95 -18.75
CA CYS A 123 -5.15 -19.86 -18.11
C CYS A 123 -4.93 -21.32 -18.55
N GLU A 124 -3.87 -21.95 -18.02
CA GLU A 124 -3.56 -23.36 -18.21
C GLU A 124 -4.18 -24.24 -17.11
N LYS A 125 -4.02 -25.57 -17.19
CA LYS A 125 -4.66 -26.52 -16.27
C LYS A 125 -4.24 -26.36 -14.81
N GLU A 126 -2.98 -25.98 -14.58
CA GLU A 126 -2.39 -25.87 -13.25
C GLU A 126 -2.12 -24.42 -12.83
N THR A 127 -2.67 -23.44 -13.55
CA THR A 127 -2.48 -22.02 -13.23
C THR A 127 -3.31 -21.65 -11.99
N ALA A 128 -2.70 -20.91 -11.07
CA ALA A 128 -3.39 -20.11 -10.07
C ALA A 128 -3.13 -18.63 -10.30
N PHE A 129 -4.12 -17.80 -10.03
CA PHE A 129 -4.03 -16.35 -10.11
C PHE A 129 -3.92 -15.75 -8.72
N TRP A 130 -2.95 -14.85 -8.52
CA TRP A 130 -2.81 -14.10 -7.28
C TRP A 130 -2.87 -12.61 -7.56
N VAL A 131 -4.05 -12.05 -7.32
CA VAL A 131 -4.39 -10.65 -7.58
C VAL A 131 -4.00 -9.78 -6.40
N GLN A 132 -3.36 -8.66 -6.69
CA GLN A 132 -2.81 -7.74 -5.72
C GLN A 132 -3.57 -6.40 -5.73
N ASP A 133 -4.05 -6.04 -4.55
CA ASP A 133 -4.45 -4.69 -4.14
C ASP A 133 -5.77 -4.13 -4.69
N TYR A 134 -6.24 -3.05 -4.07
CA TYR A 134 -7.56 -2.42 -4.27
C TYR A 134 -7.89 -1.97 -5.71
N HIS A 135 -6.90 -1.92 -6.58
CA HIS A 135 -7.12 -1.63 -8.00
C HIS A 135 -7.97 -2.72 -8.68
N PHE A 136 -7.97 -3.93 -8.13
CA PHE A 136 -8.57 -5.10 -8.75
C PHE A 136 -9.55 -5.82 -7.82
N LEU A 137 -10.41 -5.11 -7.08
CA LEU A 137 -11.43 -5.74 -6.22
C LEU A 137 -12.44 -6.59 -7.01
N ALA A 138 -12.73 -6.21 -8.25
CA ALA A 138 -13.72 -6.87 -9.11
C ALA A 138 -13.12 -7.93 -10.05
N LEU A 139 -11.78 -8.02 -10.16
CA LEU A 139 -11.13 -8.83 -11.19
C LEU A 139 -11.44 -10.33 -11.06
N GLY A 140 -11.62 -10.81 -9.83
CA GLY A 140 -12.01 -12.20 -9.57
C GLY A 140 -13.34 -12.54 -10.23
N ALA A 141 -14.35 -11.68 -10.06
CA ALA A 141 -15.65 -11.86 -10.69
C ALA A 141 -15.57 -11.81 -12.21
N GLU A 142 -14.81 -10.87 -12.79
CA GLU A 142 -14.61 -10.79 -14.24
C GLU A 142 -13.93 -12.06 -14.81
N LEU A 143 -12.99 -12.67 -14.06
CA LEU A 143 -12.39 -13.95 -14.45
C LEU A 143 -13.40 -15.12 -14.36
N ARG A 144 -14.24 -15.16 -13.32
CA ARG A 144 -15.31 -16.16 -13.20
C ARG A 144 -16.33 -16.04 -14.33
N ASP A 145 -16.66 -14.82 -14.75
CA ASP A 145 -17.57 -14.53 -15.85
C ASP A 145 -17.03 -15.02 -17.21
N LEU A 146 -15.70 -15.07 -17.36
CA LEU A 146 -15.02 -15.65 -18.51
C LEU A 146 -14.82 -17.18 -18.40
N GLY A 147 -15.42 -17.82 -17.40
CA GLY A 147 -15.36 -19.28 -17.22
C GLY A 147 -14.10 -19.78 -16.52
N VAL A 148 -13.27 -18.91 -15.95
CA VAL A 148 -12.07 -19.34 -15.20
C VAL A 148 -12.50 -20.01 -13.90
N ARG A 149 -12.21 -21.31 -13.78
CA ARG A 149 -12.46 -22.12 -12.57
C ARG A 149 -11.19 -22.45 -11.76
N ARG A 150 -10.04 -21.90 -12.18
CA ARG A 150 -8.75 -22.04 -11.49
C ARG A 150 -8.73 -21.35 -10.12
N PRO A 151 -7.79 -21.68 -9.21
CA PRO A 151 -7.62 -20.92 -7.98
C PRO A 151 -7.37 -19.43 -8.25
N ILE A 152 -8.10 -18.55 -7.57
CA ILE A 152 -7.92 -17.09 -7.62
C ILE A 152 -7.85 -16.56 -6.20
N GLY A 153 -6.65 -16.14 -5.78
CA GLY A 153 -6.42 -15.44 -4.52
C GLY A 153 -6.36 -13.93 -4.73
N PHE A 154 -6.84 -13.18 -3.75
CA PHE A 154 -6.71 -11.73 -3.64
C PHE A 154 -5.95 -11.37 -2.38
N PHE A 155 -5.04 -10.40 -2.44
CA PHE A 155 -4.40 -9.84 -1.25
C PHE A 155 -4.48 -8.31 -1.25
N LEU A 156 -5.03 -7.74 -0.18
CA LEU A 156 -5.13 -6.29 0.01
C LEU A 156 -3.91 -5.74 0.75
N HIS A 157 -3.21 -4.76 0.17
CA HIS A 157 -2.01 -4.18 0.80
C HIS A 157 -2.31 -2.99 1.70
N THR A 158 -3.41 -2.28 1.44
CA THR A 158 -3.94 -1.20 2.26
C THR A 158 -4.69 -1.76 3.48
N PRO A 159 -5.06 -0.92 4.47
CA PRO A 159 -6.04 -1.34 5.47
C PRO A 159 -7.39 -1.68 4.83
N TRP A 160 -8.23 -2.36 5.60
CA TRP A 160 -9.67 -2.42 5.36
C TRP A 160 -10.40 -1.60 6.44
N PRO A 161 -11.20 -0.59 6.04
CA PRO A 161 -11.76 0.37 6.97
C PRO A 161 -13.00 -0.21 7.67
N SER A 162 -13.51 0.50 8.67
CA SER A 162 -14.76 0.12 9.31
C SER A 162 -15.95 0.18 8.32
N ARG A 163 -17.01 -0.53 8.68
CA ARG A 163 -18.25 -0.60 7.90
C ARG A 163 -18.78 0.78 7.48
N SER A 164 -18.89 1.72 8.43
CA SER A 164 -19.46 3.05 8.15
C SER A 164 -18.65 3.83 7.13
N ILE A 165 -17.33 3.63 7.09
CA ILE A 165 -16.45 4.29 6.14
C ILE A 165 -16.59 3.66 4.75
N ILE A 166 -16.53 2.32 4.63
CA ILE A 166 -16.61 1.70 3.29
C ILE A 166 -17.97 1.93 2.62
N CYS A 167 -19.05 2.08 3.39
CA CYS A 167 -20.37 2.44 2.87
C CYS A 167 -20.43 3.85 2.23
N SER A 168 -19.42 4.70 2.44
CA SER A 168 -19.32 6.00 1.75
C SER A 168 -18.83 5.90 0.31
N VAL A 169 -18.26 4.74 -0.09
CA VAL A 169 -17.80 4.52 -1.46
C VAL A 169 -19.00 4.22 -2.37
N PRO A 170 -19.20 4.95 -3.49
CA PRO A 170 -20.23 4.61 -4.46
C PRO A 170 -20.07 3.17 -4.97
N HIS A 171 -21.17 2.44 -5.13
CA HIS A 171 -21.19 1.04 -5.58
C HIS A 171 -20.45 0.05 -4.66
N HIS A 172 -20.22 0.40 -3.40
CA HIS A 172 -19.55 -0.46 -2.41
C HIS A 172 -20.18 -1.86 -2.32
N ARG A 173 -21.52 -1.96 -2.35
CA ARG A 173 -22.24 -3.24 -2.26
C ARG A 173 -21.86 -4.19 -3.38
N GLU A 174 -21.93 -3.72 -4.62
CA GLU A 174 -21.60 -4.52 -5.81
C GLU A 174 -20.13 -4.95 -5.81
N LEU A 175 -19.22 -4.04 -5.46
CA LEU A 175 -17.78 -4.34 -5.42
C LEU A 175 -17.44 -5.40 -4.38
N ILE A 176 -18.01 -5.28 -3.18
CA ILE A 176 -17.70 -6.21 -2.09
C ILE A 176 -18.35 -7.58 -2.34
N GLU A 177 -19.53 -7.61 -2.98
CA GLU A 177 -20.11 -8.86 -3.47
C GLU A 177 -19.20 -9.51 -4.54
N ALA A 178 -18.65 -8.72 -5.48
CA ALA A 178 -17.73 -9.21 -6.49
C ALA A 178 -16.41 -9.78 -5.92
N MET A 179 -15.93 -9.27 -4.78
CA MET A 179 -14.77 -9.84 -4.09
C MET A 179 -15.02 -11.28 -3.62
N LEU A 180 -16.27 -11.71 -3.40
CA LEU A 180 -16.58 -13.09 -3.02
C LEU A 180 -16.36 -14.10 -4.15
N ALA A 181 -15.96 -13.64 -5.35
CA ALA A 181 -15.51 -14.50 -6.45
C ALA A 181 -14.09 -15.06 -6.27
N TYR A 182 -13.32 -14.52 -5.31
CA TYR A 182 -12.01 -15.04 -4.93
C TYR A 182 -12.15 -16.26 -4.01
N ASP A 183 -11.29 -17.26 -4.21
CA ASP A 183 -11.21 -18.44 -3.33
C ASP A 183 -10.56 -18.09 -1.98
N LEU A 184 -9.59 -17.18 -1.99
CA LEU A 184 -8.90 -16.64 -0.81
C LEU A 184 -8.84 -15.12 -0.87
N ILE A 185 -9.27 -14.44 0.18
CA ILE A 185 -9.15 -12.99 0.38
C ILE A 185 -8.23 -12.76 1.59
N GLY A 186 -7.02 -12.31 1.30
CA GLY A 186 -6.00 -12.01 2.30
C GLY A 186 -5.92 -10.53 2.64
N PHE A 187 -5.69 -10.25 3.92
CA PHE A 187 -5.49 -8.91 4.46
C PHE A 187 -4.15 -8.80 5.20
N GLN A 188 -3.72 -7.59 5.52
CA GLN A 188 -2.52 -7.37 6.33
C GLN A 188 -2.72 -7.77 7.79
N THR A 189 -3.85 -7.38 8.39
CA THR A 189 -4.11 -7.57 9.82
C THR A 189 -5.39 -8.35 10.08
N LYS A 190 -5.53 -8.87 11.29
CA LYS A 190 -6.77 -9.53 11.75
C LYS A 190 -7.93 -8.53 11.87
N ASP A 191 -7.63 -7.27 12.20
CA ASP A 191 -8.64 -6.21 12.31
C ASP A 191 -9.23 -5.88 10.93
N ASP A 192 -8.39 -5.81 9.89
CA ASP A 192 -8.86 -5.65 8.51
C ASP A 192 -9.83 -6.77 8.11
N CYS A 193 -9.45 -8.01 8.41
CA CYS A 193 -10.27 -9.19 8.15
C CYS A 193 -11.61 -9.15 8.92
N ALA A 194 -11.56 -8.75 10.21
CA ALA A 194 -12.75 -8.61 11.04
C ALA A 194 -13.69 -7.51 10.54
N ASN A 195 -13.14 -6.38 10.09
CA ASN A 195 -13.92 -5.29 9.49
C ASN A 195 -14.60 -5.73 8.19
N PHE A 196 -13.91 -6.49 7.33
CA PHE A 196 -14.49 -7.06 6.13
C PHE A 196 -15.63 -8.04 6.47
N ALA A 197 -15.40 -8.97 7.39
CA ALA A 197 -16.41 -9.91 7.85
C ALA A 197 -17.64 -9.22 8.47
N SER A 198 -17.42 -8.12 9.21
CA SER A 198 -18.50 -7.30 9.78
C SER A 198 -19.39 -6.69 8.69
N TYR A 199 -18.79 -6.19 7.61
CA TYR A 199 -19.51 -5.69 6.45
C TYR A 199 -20.29 -6.81 5.74
N LEU A 200 -19.68 -7.97 5.50
CA LEU A 200 -20.34 -9.11 4.85
C LEU A 200 -21.61 -9.52 5.59
N LYS A 201 -21.53 -9.59 6.93
CA LYS A 201 -22.68 -9.92 7.77
C LYS A 201 -23.75 -8.85 7.75
N SER A 202 -23.36 -7.59 7.95
CA SER A 202 -24.31 -6.53 8.24
C SER A 202 -24.96 -5.92 7.00
N ASP A 203 -24.22 -5.86 5.89
CA ASP A 203 -24.70 -5.24 4.65
C ASP A 203 -25.09 -6.30 3.63
N LEU A 204 -24.33 -7.41 3.50
CA LEU A 204 -24.64 -8.45 2.51
C LEU A 204 -25.43 -9.64 3.07
N GLY A 205 -25.56 -9.76 4.39
CA GLY A 205 -26.29 -10.87 5.02
C GLY A 205 -25.56 -12.21 5.00
N TYR A 206 -24.25 -12.22 4.74
CA TYR A 206 -23.44 -13.43 4.72
C TYR A 206 -22.79 -13.68 6.09
N GLU A 207 -23.00 -14.86 6.67
CA GLU A 207 -22.30 -15.27 7.88
C GLU A 207 -20.88 -15.78 7.56
N VAL A 208 -19.92 -15.39 8.39
CA VAL A 208 -18.52 -15.84 8.30
C VAL A 208 -18.25 -16.82 9.43
N ARG A 209 -17.95 -18.09 9.11
CA ARG A 209 -17.68 -19.15 10.10
C ARG A 209 -16.28 -19.70 9.90
N GLY A 210 -15.43 -19.63 10.92
CA GLY A 210 -14.04 -20.09 10.82
C GLY A 210 -13.23 -19.35 9.74
N GLY A 211 -13.60 -18.12 9.41
CA GLY A 211 -13.02 -17.35 8.30
C GLY A 211 -13.54 -17.74 6.91
N VAL A 212 -14.49 -18.68 6.79
CA VAL A 212 -15.11 -19.04 5.52
C VAL A 212 -16.45 -18.31 5.36
N VAL A 213 -16.68 -17.74 4.19
CA VAL A 213 -17.98 -17.23 3.76
C VAL A 213 -18.48 -18.04 2.57
N THR A 214 -19.76 -18.40 2.59
CA THR A 214 -20.44 -19.06 1.45
C THR A 214 -21.36 -18.06 0.77
N SER A 215 -21.18 -17.89 -0.53
CA SER A 215 -21.96 -16.98 -1.38
C SER A 215 -22.39 -17.69 -2.68
N PRO A 216 -23.14 -17.04 -3.58
CA PRO A 216 -23.42 -17.57 -4.92
C PRO A 216 -22.17 -17.86 -5.77
N TYR A 217 -21.02 -17.26 -5.43
CA TYR A 217 -19.74 -17.56 -6.07
C TYR A 217 -19.04 -18.81 -5.52
N GLY A 218 -19.58 -19.44 -4.47
CA GLY A 218 -18.97 -20.55 -3.76
C GLY A 218 -18.44 -20.14 -2.39
N LYS A 219 -17.38 -20.81 -1.94
CA LYS A 219 -16.72 -20.50 -0.66
C LYS A 219 -15.52 -19.57 -0.88
N SER A 220 -15.42 -18.54 -0.07
CA SER A 220 -14.21 -17.71 0.04
C SER A 220 -13.63 -17.83 1.44
N GLN A 221 -12.33 -18.09 1.53
CA GLN A 221 -11.58 -18.04 2.78
C GLN A 221 -11.08 -16.61 3.04
N LEU A 222 -11.24 -16.12 4.25
CA LEU A 222 -10.69 -14.87 4.75
C LEU A 222 -9.53 -15.17 5.71
N ALA A 223 -8.40 -14.48 5.55
CA ALA A 223 -7.25 -14.64 6.44
C ALA A 223 -6.34 -13.41 6.44
N ALA A 224 -5.50 -13.29 7.48
CA ALA A 224 -4.49 -12.24 7.60
C ALA A 224 -3.09 -12.81 7.33
N PHE A 225 -2.34 -12.15 6.45
CA PHE A 225 -0.96 -12.48 6.10
C PHE A 225 -0.14 -11.18 6.13
N PRO A 226 0.47 -10.81 7.27
CA PRO A 226 1.25 -9.59 7.37
C PRO A 226 2.48 -9.69 6.45
N ILE A 227 2.62 -8.73 5.52
CA ILE A 227 3.72 -8.75 4.55
C ILE A 227 5.06 -8.41 5.23
N GLY A 228 6.08 -9.23 4.96
CA GLY A 228 7.45 -9.05 5.44
C GLY A 228 8.38 -8.36 4.44
N ILE A 229 9.67 -8.31 4.78
CA ILE A 229 10.76 -7.88 3.87
C ILE A 229 11.83 -8.98 3.77
N ASP A 230 12.76 -8.84 2.83
CA ASP A 230 14.03 -9.59 2.85
C ASP A 230 14.97 -8.97 3.90
N VAL A 231 14.83 -9.42 5.14
CA VAL A 231 15.50 -8.81 6.30
C VAL A 231 17.02 -8.87 6.18
N GLU A 232 17.57 -10.04 5.84
CA GLU A 232 19.01 -10.24 5.76
C GLU A 232 19.60 -9.55 4.53
N GLY A 233 18.92 -9.62 3.38
CA GLY A 233 19.32 -8.88 2.18
C GLY A 233 19.38 -7.37 2.43
N PHE A 234 18.36 -6.82 3.10
CA PHE A 234 18.30 -5.39 3.41
C PHE A 234 19.36 -4.96 4.44
N ALA A 235 19.58 -5.76 5.49
CA ALA A 235 20.62 -5.49 6.49
C ALA A 235 22.02 -5.48 5.88
N ALA A 236 22.32 -6.46 5.00
CA ALA A 236 23.59 -6.51 4.27
C ALA A 236 23.76 -5.32 3.33
N GLN A 237 22.70 -4.92 2.62
CA GLN A 237 22.72 -3.72 1.77
C GLN A 237 22.98 -2.45 2.60
N ALA A 238 22.31 -2.28 3.74
CA ALA A 238 22.50 -1.13 4.63
C ALA A 238 23.94 -1.03 5.15
N ALA A 239 24.56 -2.16 5.50
CA ALA A 239 25.95 -2.20 5.96
C ALA A 239 26.92 -1.73 4.86
N ARG A 240 26.70 -2.13 3.60
CA ARG A 240 27.51 -1.69 2.44
C ARG A 240 27.25 -0.24 2.06
N ALA A 241 25.99 0.22 2.18
CA ALA A 241 25.56 1.55 1.81
C ALA A 241 26.24 2.68 2.62
N VAL A 242 26.85 2.37 3.76
CA VAL A 242 27.63 3.34 4.56
C VAL A 242 28.76 3.99 3.72
N LEU A 243 29.31 3.25 2.76
CA LEU A 243 30.36 3.73 1.85
C LEU A 243 29.82 4.51 0.64
N HIS A 244 28.50 4.57 0.47
CA HIS A 244 27.90 5.26 -0.66
C HIS A 244 28.18 6.78 -0.58
N PRO A 245 28.51 7.45 -1.71
CA PRO A 245 28.84 8.88 -1.69
C PRO A 245 27.76 9.78 -1.07
N ASP A 246 26.48 9.53 -1.38
CA ASP A 246 25.37 10.29 -0.78
C ASP A 246 25.27 10.13 0.75
N VAL A 247 25.46 8.91 1.24
CA VAL A 247 25.40 8.59 2.68
C VAL A 247 26.58 9.25 3.41
N SER A 248 27.77 9.18 2.80
CA SER A 248 28.96 9.87 3.31
C SER A 248 28.79 11.38 3.34
N ARG A 249 28.19 11.99 2.30
CA ARG A 249 27.87 13.42 2.25
C ARG A 249 26.89 13.83 3.35
N LEU A 250 25.80 13.07 3.53
CA LEU A 250 24.84 13.32 4.60
C LEU A 250 25.53 13.31 5.96
N ARG A 251 26.28 12.24 6.28
CA ARG A 251 26.98 12.12 7.58
C ARG A 251 27.95 13.27 7.85
N LYS A 252 28.70 13.72 6.84
CA LYS A 252 29.62 14.87 6.96
C LYS A 252 28.84 16.18 7.22
N SER A 253 27.68 16.35 6.60
CA SER A 253 26.85 17.56 6.74
C SER A 253 26.08 17.68 8.06
N LEU A 254 26.14 16.67 8.93
CA LEU A 254 25.45 16.70 10.22
C LEU A 254 26.30 17.39 11.30
N HIS A 255 27.61 17.56 11.12
CA HIS A 255 28.49 18.23 12.10
C HIS A 255 28.34 17.74 13.56
N GLY A 256 27.99 16.47 13.75
CA GLY A 256 27.75 15.87 15.07
C GLY A 256 26.28 15.87 15.54
N GLU A 257 25.37 16.48 14.79
CA GLU A 257 23.93 16.38 15.00
C GLU A 257 23.45 14.92 14.93
N ARG A 258 22.51 14.59 15.82
CA ARG A 258 21.69 13.39 15.68
C ARG A 258 20.69 13.58 14.54
N LEU A 259 20.31 12.48 13.91
CA LEU A 259 19.39 12.46 12.80
C LEU A 259 18.14 11.63 13.15
N ALA A 260 16.99 12.27 13.04
CA ALA A 260 15.72 11.57 12.89
C ALA A 260 15.37 11.49 11.41
N ILE A 261 14.71 10.41 10.99
CA ILE A 261 14.36 10.19 9.59
C ILE A 261 12.90 9.78 9.41
N GLY A 262 12.26 10.40 8.43
CA GLY A 262 10.95 10.01 7.91
C GLY A 262 11.04 9.84 6.40
N VAL A 263 10.56 8.72 5.86
CA VAL A 263 10.57 8.44 4.42
C VAL A 263 9.20 7.95 4.01
N ASP A 264 8.52 8.73 3.19
CA ASP A 264 7.16 8.43 2.76
C ASP A 264 6.91 8.96 1.36
N ARG A 265 5.82 8.51 0.74
CA ARG A 265 5.22 9.25 -0.36
C ARG A 265 4.50 10.48 0.19
N VAL A 266 4.40 11.54 -0.60
CA VAL A 266 3.46 12.64 -0.32
C VAL A 266 2.06 12.05 -0.43
N ASP A 267 1.50 11.64 0.71
CA ASP A 267 0.18 11.01 0.80
C ASP A 267 -0.44 11.34 2.17
N TYR A 268 -1.72 11.67 2.17
CA TYR A 268 -2.42 12.12 3.37
C TYR A 268 -2.57 11.03 4.43
N SER A 269 -2.40 9.76 4.05
CA SER A 269 -2.34 8.64 5.01
C SER A 269 -1.08 8.63 5.88
N LYS A 270 -0.02 9.36 5.49
CA LYS A 270 1.32 9.26 6.11
C LYS A 270 1.57 10.19 7.29
N GLY A 271 0.61 11.03 7.65
CA GLY A 271 0.70 11.88 8.84
C GLY A 271 1.87 12.88 8.80
N LEU A 272 2.32 13.27 7.60
CA LEU A 272 3.49 14.13 7.41
C LEU A 272 3.35 15.50 8.08
N ALA A 273 2.17 16.12 7.98
CA ALA A 273 1.87 17.38 8.65
C ALA A 273 2.00 17.24 10.17
N ASN A 274 1.43 16.18 10.75
CA ASN A 274 1.48 15.90 12.18
C ASN A 274 2.92 15.64 12.64
N ARG A 275 3.73 14.95 11.83
CA ARG A 275 5.15 14.72 12.11
C ARG A 275 5.94 16.03 12.16
N ILE A 276 5.75 16.91 11.17
CA ILE A 276 6.37 18.25 11.14
C ILE A 276 5.96 19.05 12.38
N ALA A 277 4.67 19.06 12.72
CA ALA A 277 4.16 19.73 13.91
C ALA A 277 4.73 19.15 15.23
N ALA A 278 4.98 17.84 15.30
CA ALA A 278 5.61 17.24 16.48
C ALA A 278 7.08 17.62 16.62
N PHE A 279 7.82 17.83 15.52
CA PHE A 279 9.18 18.38 15.60
C PHE A 279 9.17 19.86 16.00
N ASP A 280 8.24 20.64 15.50
CA ASP A 280 8.02 22.01 15.97
C ASP A 280 7.81 22.05 17.49
N ARG A 281 6.87 21.23 17.98
CA ARG A 281 6.56 21.10 19.41
C ARG A 281 7.72 20.51 20.23
N LEU A 282 8.49 19.60 19.68
CA LEU A 282 9.69 19.03 20.30
C LEU A 282 10.68 20.12 20.68
N TYR A 283 10.96 21.05 19.76
CA TYR A 283 11.93 22.12 19.99
C TYR A 283 11.44 23.17 21.00
N GLU A 284 10.12 23.34 21.16
CA GLU A 284 9.52 24.15 22.23
C GLU A 284 9.64 23.47 23.60
N LEU A 285 9.30 22.17 23.67
CA LEU A 285 9.28 21.41 24.92
C LEU A 285 10.69 21.07 25.43
N GLN A 286 11.64 20.90 24.53
CA GLN A 286 13.02 20.54 24.83
C GLN A 286 13.99 21.45 24.06
N PRO A 287 14.16 22.71 24.48
CA PRO A 287 15.05 23.65 23.80
C PRO A 287 16.51 23.18 23.70
N SER A 288 16.95 22.31 24.62
CA SER A 288 18.27 21.67 24.59
C SER A 288 18.50 20.77 23.37
N LEU A 289 17.42 20.35 22.68
CA LEU A 289 17.51 19.57 21.46
C LEU A 289 17.77 20.43 20.21
N LYS A 290 17.54 21.75 20.28
CA LYS A 290 17.89 22.66 19.19
C LYS A 290 19.37 22.56 18.87
N ARG A 291 19.72 22.59 17.58
CA ARG A 291 21.10 22.41 17.07
C ARG A 291 21.76 21.05 17.42
N SER A 292 21.02 20.11 18.02
CA SER A 292 21.53 18.77 18.36
C SER A 292 20.84 17.65 17.58
N VAL A 293 19.67 17.92 17.01
CA VAL A 293 18.90 16.95 16.22
C VAL A 293 18.19 17.61 15.06
N SER A 294 18.27 16.99 13.89
CA SER A 294 17.56 17.41 12.68
C SER A 294 16.64 16.29 12.18
N LEU A 295 15.48 16.64 11.64
CA LEU A 295 14.63 15.71 10.90
C LEU A 295 15.01 15.71 9.42
N LEU A 296 15.41 14.57 8.87
CA LEU A 296 15.44 14.33 7.42
C LEU A 296 14.09 13.75 6.98
N GLN A 297 13.27 14.57 6.31
CA GLN A 297 12.02 14.14 5.72
C GLN A 297 12.21 13.97 4.21
N ILE A 298 12.23 12.73 3.75
CA ILE A 298 12.20 12.39 2.33
C ILE A 298 10.73 12.13 1.95
N ALA A 299 10.20 12.94 1.06
CA ALA A 299 8.83 12.85 0.58
C ALA A 299 8.85 12.63 -0.93
N THR A 300 8.46 11.44 -1.40
CA THR A 300 8.43 11.16 -2.84
C THR A 300 7.10 11.67 -3.42
N PRO A 301 7.10 12.55 -4.44
CA PRO A 301 5.88 12.96 -5.11
C PRO A 301 5.05 11.76 -5.57
N SER A 302 3.73 11.85 -5.42
CA SER A 302 2.82 10.80 -5.86
C SER A 302 1.52 11.44 -6.31
N ARG A 303 0.94 10.92 -7.40
CA ARG A 303 -0.43 11.27 -7.84
C ARG A 303 -0.67 12.77 -8.01
N GLY A 304 0.30 13.48 -8.60
CA GLY A 304 0.28 14.95 -8.73
C GLY A 304 -0.83 15.53 -9.61
N ASN A 305 -1.66 14.70 -10.25
CA ASN A 305 -2.85 15.15 -10.98
C ASN A 305 -4.11 15.17 -10.10
N ILE A 306 -4.05 14.62 -8.88
CA ILE A 306 -5.18 14.61 -7.94
C ILE A 306 -5.03 15.80 -6.99
N GLU A 307 -6.05 16.66 -6.94
CA GLU A 307 -6.05 17.93 -6.19
C GLU A 307 -5.67 17.74 -4.71
N ALA A 308 -6.20 16.71 -4.05
CA ALA A 308 -5.90 16.41 -2.64
C ALA A 308 -4.39 16.20 -2.38
N TYR A 309 -3.64 15.68 -3.35
CA TYR A 309 -2.19 15.48 -3.26
C TYR A 309 -1.43 16.79 -3.45
N CYS A 310 -1.86 17.62 -4.41
CA CYS A 310 -1.30 18.96 -4.63
C CYS A 310 -1.47 19.83 -3.37
N ASN A 311 -2.69 19.87 -2.83
CA ASN A 311 -3.02 20.62 -1.62
C ASN A 311 -2.17 20.18 -0.42
N LEU A 312 -1.93 18.87 -0.28
CA LEU A 312 -1.05 18.34 0.75
C LEU A 312 0.40 18.79 0.54
N GLN A 313 0.92 18.69 -0.69
CA GLN A 313 2.29 19.08 -1.00
C GLN A 313 2.55 20.55 -0.64
N ASP A 314 1.63 21.45 -1.02
CA ASP A 314 1.73 22.88 -0.73
C ASP A 314 1.61 23.18 0.77
N LYS A 315 0.76 22.44 1.49
CA LYS A 315 0.67 22.53 2.93
C LYS A 315 1.98 22.13 3.60
N LEU A 316 2.58 21.02 3.18
CA LEU A 316 3.85 20.53 3.75
C LEU A 316 4.99 21.52 3.51
N ALA A 317 5.12 22.07 2.29
CA ALA A 317 6.16 23.05 1.97
C ALA A 317 6.07 24.30 2.85
N ARG A 318 4.85 24.81 3.07
CA ARG A 318 4.60 25.94 3.99
C ARG A 318 4.98 25.60 5.43
N MET A 319 4.49 24.47 5.95
CA MET A 319 4.80 24.05 7.32
C MET A 319 6.30 23.88 7.57
N VAL A 320 7.04 23.28 6.63
CA VAL A 320 8.50 23.16 6.73
C VAL A 320 9.17 24.53 6.77
N THR A 321 8.73 25.44 5.90
CA THR A 321 9.25 26.82 5.85
C THR A 321 9.03 27.54 7.17
N ASP A 322 7.83 27.45 7.74
CA ASP A 322 7.48 28.11 9.00
C ASP A 322 8.32 27.56 10.17
N VAL A 323 8.45 26.23 10.28
CA VAL A 323 9.23 25.59 11.37
C VAL A 323 10.72 25.93 11.24
N ASN A 324 11.27 25.85 10.03
CA ASN A 324 12.67 26.21 9.79
C ASN A 324 12.93 27.71 10.03
N GLY A 325 11.99 28.59 9.68
CA GLY A 325 12.11 30.03 9.96
C GLY A 325 12.04 30.36 11.45
N ARG A 326 11.27 29.59 12.23
CA ARG A 326 11.11 29.81 13.68
C ARG A 326 12.27 29.29 14.52
N HIS A 327 12.80 28.12 14.17
CA HIS A 327 13.81 27.44 14.99
C HIS A 327 15.20 27.37 14.36
N GLY A 328 15.32 27.59 13.06
CA GLY A 328 16.58 27.47 12.35
C GLY A 328 17.58 28.56 12.71
N GLU A 329 18.85 28.23 12.55
CA GLU A 329 19.99 29.11 12.79
C GLU A 329 20.87 29.15 11.54
N VAL A 330 21.83 30.07 11.48
CA VAL A 330 22.72 30.24 10.32
C VAL A 330 23.46 28.94 9.96
N ASP A 331 23.75 28.09 10.95
CA ASP A 331 24.48 26.84 10.80
C ASP A 331 23.63 25.58 11.02
N TRP A 332 22.30 25.73 11.23
CA TRP A 332 21.44 24.59 11.57
C TRP A 332 20.04 24.68 10.94
N MET A 333 19.64 23.59 10.27
CA MET A 333 18.32 23.44 9.66
C MET A 333 17.51 22.35 10.39
N PRO A 334 16.46 22.71 11.16
CA PRO A 334 15.68 21.77 11.96
C PRO A 334 15.05 20.64 11.13
N ILE A 335 14.42 21.00 10.01
CA ILE A 335 13.78 20.05 9.09
C ILE A 335 14.44 20.13 7.71
N ARG A 336 15.17 19.06 7.36
CA ARG A 336 15.73 18.83 6.03
C ARG A 336 14.69 18.11 5.17
N TYR A 337 13.90 18.87 4.42
CA TYR A 337 12.81 18.35 3.58
C TYR A 337 13.27 18.15 2.13
N LEU A 338 13.07 16.95 1.58
CA LEU A 338 13.42 16.60 0.21
C LEU A 338 12.21 16.03 -0.52
N ASN A 339 11.68 16.79 -1.49
CA ASN A 339 10.56 16.37 -2.32
C ASN A 339 11.03 15.54 -3.54
N LYS A 340 11.76 14.45 -3.30
CA LYS A 340 12.29 13.55 -4.34
C LYS A 340 12.50 12.14 -3.80
N GLY A 341 12.50 11.16 -4.71
CA GLY A 341 12.84 9.77 -4.39
C GLY A 341 14.35 9.52 -4.34
N PHE A 342 14.73 8.44 -3.66
CA PHE A 342 16.09 7.91 -3.60
C PHE A 342 16.07 6.40 -3.86
N SER A 343 17.18 5.84 -4.34
CA SER A 343 17.29 4.38 -4.49
C SER A 343 17.26 3.70 -3.12
N GLN A 344 16.82 2.43 -3.10
CA GLN A 344 16.72 1.66 -1.86
C GLN A 344 18.09 1.49 -1.17
N THR A 345 19.18 1.42 -1.95
CA THR A 345 20.56 1.39 -1.44
C THR A 345 20.90 2.67 -0.68
N VAL A 346 20.53 3.84 -1.20
CA VAL A 346 20.79 5.11 -0.52
C VAL A 346 19.94 5.24 0.74
N LEU A 347 18.64 4.89 0.64
CA LEU A 347 17.72 4.91 1.78
C LEU A 347 18.18 4.00 2.92
N SER A 348 18.65 2.78 2.62
CA SER A 348 19.13 1.87 3.66
C SER A 348 20.34 2.42 4.42
N GLY A 349 21.24 3.14 3.73
CA GLY A 349 22.34 3.86 4.36
C GLY A 349 21.91 5.07 5.19
N PHE A 350 20.87 5.80 4.74
CA PHE A 350 20.27 6.88 5.53
C PHE A 350 19.58 6.35 6.80
N TYR A 351 18.79 5.27 6.70
CA TYR A 351 18.19 4.60 7.85
C TYR A 351 19.23 4.17 8.88
N ARG A 352 20.32 3.54 8.42
CA ARG A 352 21.43 3.11 9.28
C ARG A 352 22.16 4.28 9.95
N SER A 353 22.12 5.46 9.37
CA SER A 353 22.76 6.67 9.91
C SER A 353 21.87 7.42 10.92
N ALA A 354 20.57 7.14 10.93
CA ALA A 354 19.58 7.86 11.74
C ALA A 354 19.34 7.18 13.10
N GLN A 355 19.46 7.96 14.18
CA GLN A 355 19.22 7.49 15.55
C GLN A 355 17.75 7.26 15.85
N VAL A 356 16.83 7.91 15.11
CA VAL A 356 15.39 7.72 15.28
C VAL A 356 14.70 7.58 13.92
N GLY A 357 13.96 6.48 13.73
CA GLY A 357 13.03 6.31 12.62
C GLY A 357 11.65 6.77 13.05
N VAL A 358 11.09 7.76 12.37
CA VAL A 358 9.79 8.37 12.73
C VAL A 358 8.74 7.98 11.69
N VAL A 359 8.02 6.90 11.98
CA VAL A 359 7.04 6.30 11.07
C VAL A 359 5.65 6.48 11.65
N THR A 360 5.03 7.63 11.34
CA THR A 360 3.81 8.10 12.02
C THR A 360 2.60 8.24 11.08
N PRO A 361 2.23 7.21 10.28
CA PRO A 361 1.06 7.30 9.42
C PRO A 361 -0.23 7.40 10.23
N MET A 362 -1.22 8.11 9.68
CA MET A 362 -2.58 8.20 10.22
C MET A 362 -3.30 6.85 10.11
N HIS A 363 -3.12 6.14 9.00
CA HIS A 363 -3.56 4.78 8.75
C HIS A 363 -2.64 4.15 7.70
N ASP A 364 -2.18 2.92 7.89
CA ASP A 364 -1.31 2.23 6.94
C ASP A 364 -1.48 0.72 7.06
N GLY A 365 -1.65 0.02 5.93
CA GLY A 365 -1.93 -1.41 5.95
C GLY A 365 -0.80 -2.22 6.57
N MET A 366 0.44 -1.77 6.40
CA MET A 366 1.60 -2.38 7.05
C MET A 366 2.68 -1.36 7.41
N ASN A 367 3.14 -0.58 6.42
CA ASN A 367 4.34 0.25 6.46
C ASN A 367 5.67 -0.53 6.47
N LEU A 368 6.20 -0.83 5.27
CA LEU A 368 7.50 -1.52 5.14
C LEU A 368 8.70 -0.65 5.54
N VAL A 369 8.57 0.69 5.50
CA VAL A 369 9.65 1.60 5.93
C VAL A 369 10.00 1.38 7.41
N ALA A 370 9.01 1.09 8.26
CA ALA A 370 9.27 0.69 9.65
C ALA A 370 10.15 -0.57 9.74
N LYS A 371 9.83 -1.61 8.96
CA LYS A 371 10.57 -2.88 8.93
C LYS A 371 11.98 -2.69 8.36
N GLU A 372 12.10 -1.92 7.27
CA GLU A 372 13.37 -1.54 6.65
C GLU A 372 14.26 -0.74 7.59
N TYR A 373 13.69 0.22 8.33
CA TYR A 373 14.45 1.02 9.30
C TYR A 373 15.10 0.14 10.36
N VAL A 374 14.35 -0.81 10.94
CA VAL A 374 14.86 -1.76 11.95
C VAL A 374 15.93 -2.66 11.35
N ALA A 375 15.69 -3.22 10.16
CA ALA A 375 16.64 -4.09 9.47
C ALA A 375 17.95 -3.37 9.07
N ALA A 376 17.90 -2.06 8.82
CA ALA A 376 19.07 -1.27 8.45
C ALA A 376 20.06 -1.03 9.60
N GLN A 377 19.61 -1.14 10.85
CA GLN A 377 20.36 -0.65 12.00
C GLN A 377 21.66 -1.42 12.25
N ASN A 378 22.63 -0.73 12.88
CA ASN A 378 23.85 -1.38 13.37
C ASN A 378 23.55 -2.14 14.67
N PRO A 379 23.76 -3.47 14.74
CA PRO A 379 23.52 -4.24 15.97
C PRO A 379 24.26 -3.69 17.20
N ALA A 380 25.46 -3.12 16.99
CA ALA A 380 26.26 -2.57 18.08
C ALA A 380 25.72 -1.22 18.61
N ASP A 381 25.00 -0.48 17.79
CA ASP A 381 24.48 0.85 18.14
C ASP A 381 23.20 1.16 17.34
N PRO A 382 22.08 0.44 17.58
CA PRO A 382 20.88 0.58 16.79
C PRO A 382 20.09 1.81 17.19
N GLY A 383 19.48 2.49 16.23
CA GLY A 383 18.52 3.56 16.51
C GLY A 383 17.19 3.04 17.09
N VAL A 384 16.27 3.97 17.32
CA VAL A 384 14.95 3.72 17.93
C VAL A 384 13.85 3.96 16.91
N LEU A 385 12.91 3.03 16.79
CA LEU A 385 11.72 3.20 15.96
C LEU A 385 10.60 3.85 16.79
N VAL A 386 10.11 5.00 16.34
CA VAL A 386 8.85 5.61 16.77
C VAL A 386 7.78 5.26 15.73
N LEU A 387 6.73 4.55 16.12
CA LEU A 387 5.78 3.93 15.21
C LEU A 387 4.34 4.29 15.57
N SER A 388 3.54 4.70 14.58
CA SER A 388 2.11 4.88 14.76
C SER A 388 1.42 3.57 15.13
N LYS A 389 0.52 3.61 16.12
CA LYS A 389 -0.38 2.50 16.43
C LYS A 389 -1.34 2.12 15.28
N PHE A 390 -1.47 2.98 14.27
CA PHE A 390 -2.34 2.77 13.11
C PHE A 390 -1.59 2.25 11.87
N ALA A 391 -0.31 1.87 12.01
CA ALA A 391 0.40 1.09 11.01
C ALA A 391 0.24 -0.40 11.31
N GLY A 392 -0.06 -1.23 10.32
CA GLY A 392 -0.15 -2.69 10.52
C GLY A 392 1.12 -3.31 11.13
N ALA A 393 2.30 -2.74 10.86
CA ALA A 393 3.56 -3.18 11.47
C ALA A 393 3.59 -3.01 13.00
N ALA A 394 2.74 -2.17 13.60
CA ALA A 394 2.65 -2.01 15.05
C ALA A 394 2.13 -3.28 15.75
N ASN A 395 1.40 -4.14 15.03
CA ASN A 395 0.95 -5.43 15.54
C ASN A 395 2.11 -6.44 15.71
N GLU A 396 3.22 -6.22 15.01
CA GLU A 396 4.41 -7.08 15.04
C GLU A 396 5.59 -6.44 15.80
N LEU A 397 5.84 -5.15 15.56
CA LEU A 397 6.98 -4.39 16.11
C LEU A 397 6.66 -3.79 17.49
N THR A 398 6.22 -4.63 18.42
CA THR A 398 5.72 -4.20 19.75
C THR A 398 6.77 -3.55 20.65
N SER A 399 8.07 -3.74 20.34
CA SER A 399 9.18 -3.09 21.07
C SER A 399 9.53 -1.69 20.53
N ALA A 400 8.88 -1.23 19.46
CA ALA A 400 8.93 0.17 19.03
C ALA A 400 8.29 1.09 20.07
N LEU A 401 8.60 2.38 20.01
CA LEU A 401 7.87 3.38 20.78
C LEU A 401 6.58 3.74 20.04
N ILE A 402 5.48 3.14 20.49
CA ILE A 402 4.17 3.30 19.87
C ILE A 402 3.56 4.66 20.20
N VAL A 403 3.07 5.37 19.18
CA VAL A 403 2.45 6.69 19.31
C VAL A 403 1.06 6.76 18.68
N ASN A 404 0.25 7.69 19.16
CA ASN A 404 -0.95 8.13 18.46
C ASN A 404 -0.59 9.38 17.62
N PRO A 405 -0.63 9.33 16.28
CA PRO A 405 -0.26 10.47 15.43
C PRO A 405 -1.20 11.68 15.55
N HIS A 406 -2.37 11.54 16.17
CA HIS A 406 -3.24 12.66 16.51
C HIS A 406 -2.76 13.45 17.74
N ASP A 407 -1.92 12.85 18.59
CA ASP A 407 -1.37 13.46 19.78
C ASP A 407 0.02 14.04 19.48
N ILE A 408 0.04 15.30 18.99
CA ILE A 408 1.28 15.99 18.58
C ILE A 408 2.26 16.13 19.74
N GLU A 409 1.76 16.48 20.94
CA GLU A 409 2.61 16.62 22.12
C GLU A 409 3.13 15.27 22.60
N GLY A 410 2.29 14.24 22.62
CA GLY A 410 2.70 12.87 22.90
C GLY A 410 3.80 12.39 21.94
N MET A 411 3.64 12.61 20.63
CA MET A 411 4.67 12.30 19.66
C MET A 411 5.98 13.04 19.95
N ALA A 412 5.92 14.35 20.23
CA ALA A 412 7.10 15.13 20.56
C ALA A 412 7.84 14.56 21.79
N ARG A 413 7.11 14.23 22.86
CA ARG A 413 7.68 13.61 24.07
C ARG A 413 8.30 12.25 23.80
N THR A 414 7.64 11.41 22.99
CA THR A 414 8.16 10.09 22.61
C THR A 414 9.41 10.20 21.72
N ILE A 415 9.47 11.17 20.81
CA ILE A 415 10.67 11.43 20.00
C ILE A 415 11.83 11.88 20.91
N ALA A 416 11.57 12.75 21.89
CA ALA A 416 12.58 13.15 22.88
C ALA A 416 13.08 11.93 23.68
N GLN A 417 12.18 11.05 24.11
CA GLN A 417 12.52 9.79 24.77
C GLN A 417 13.40 8.91 23.89
N ALA A 418 13.06 8.76 22.61
CA ALA A 418 13.84 7.99 21.64
C ALA A 418 15.28 8.51 21.52
N LEU A 419 15.44 9.83 21.45
CA LEU A 419 16.74 10.50 21.34
C LEU A 419 17.60 10.38 22.61
N ALA A 420 16.98 10.22 23.77
CA ALA A 420 17.64 10.07 25.07
C ALA A 420 17.87 8.61 25.47
N MET A 421 17.42 7.64 24.66
CA MET A 421 17.40 6.23 25.05
C MET A 421 18.81 5.62 25.22
N PRO A 422 19.14 5.03 26.39
CA PRO A 422 20.43 4.39 26.63
C PRO A 422 20.70 3.23 25.67
N ALA A 423 21.98 3.01 25.34
CA ALA A 423 22.38 1.95 24.40
C ALA A 423 21.88 0.54 24.78
N PRO A 424 21.89 0.10 26.07
CA PRO A 424 21.35 -1.22 26.43
C PRO A 424 19.87 -1.39 26.09
N GLU A 425 19.04 -0.37 26.33
CA GLU A 425 17.61 -0.42 26.01
C GLU A 425 17.39 -0.44 24.48
N ARG A 426 18.13 0.38 23.74
CA ARG A 426 18.06 0.40 22.27
C ARG A 426 18.37 -0.98 21.66
N ARG A 427 19.43 -1.63 22.14
CA ARG A 427 19.81 -2.98 21.69
C ARG A 427 18.74 -4.01 21.98
N LEU A 428 18.19 -4.01 23.20
CA LEU A 428 17.14 -4.93 23.61
C LEU A 428 15.89 -4.80 22.72
N ARG A 429 15.43 -3.57 22.48
CA ARG A 429 14.27 -3.31 21.61
C ARG A 429 14.52 -3.73 20.17
N TRP A 430 15.70 -3.39 19.65
CA TRP A 430 16.10 -3.74 18.29
C TRP A 430 16.19 -5.26 18.08
N GLU A 431 16.79 -6.00 19.03
CA GLU A 431 16.93 -7.45 18.96
C GLU A 431 15.58 -8.17 18.96
N ALA A 432 14.65 -7.71 19.81
CA ALA A 432 13.28 -8.21 19.83
C ALA A 432 12.56 -8.00 18.49
N MET A 433 12.65 -6.79 17.91
CA MET A 433 12.05 -6.49 16.60
C MET A 433 12.71 -7.29 15.47
N MET A 434 14.04 -7.44 15.47
CA MET A 434 14.75 -8.24 14.48
C MET A 434 14.34 -9.71 14.52
N THR A 435 14.12 -10.26 15.72
CA THR A 435 13.60 -11.63 15.89
C THR A 435 12.24 -11.79 15.22
N THR A 436 11.32 -10.84 15.45
CA THR A 436 10.01 -10.84 14.80
C THR A 436 10.12 -10.73 13.27
N LEU A 437 10.95 -9.80 12.77
CA LEU A 437 11.12 -9.60 11.33
C LEU A 437 11.66 -10.84 10.62
N ARG A 438 12.62 -11.54 11.24
CA ARG A 438 13.21 -12.78 10.68
C ARG A 438 12.19 -13.91 10.58
N ALA A 439 11.31 -14.02 11.58
CA ALA A 439 10.24 -15.02 11.59
C ALA A 439 9.14 -14.70 10.55
N GLY A 440 8.74 -13.44 10.45
CA GLY A 440 7.73 -12.93 9.51
C GLY A 440 8.31 -12.28 8.25
N ASN A 441 9.29 -12.92 7.61
CA ASN A 441 9.94 -12.39 6.41
C ASN A 441 9.08 -12.53 5.14
N ILE A 442 9.54 -11.95 4.03
CA ILE A 442 8.77 -11.95 2.79
C ILE A 442 8.51 -13.37 2.22
N GLN A 443 9.45 -14.30 2.41
CA GLN A 443 9.30 -15.68 1.97
C GLN A 443 8.23 -16.41 2.78
N HIS A 444 8.13 -16.11 4.08
CA HIS A 444 7.07 -16.63 4.94
C HIS A 444 5.69 -16.13 4.50
N TRP A 445 5.56 -14.83 4.19
CA TRP A 445 4.31 -14.26 3.66
C TRP A 445 3.88 -14.95 2.36
N PHE A 446 4.79 -15.06 1.40
CA PHE A 446 4.55 -15.73 0.12
C PHE A 446 4.09 -17.17 0.32
N ALA A 447 4.88 -17.97 1.04
CA ALA A 447 4.62 -19.39 1.21
C ALA A 447 3.32 -19.65 2.00
N SER A 448 3.01 -18.80 2.98
CA SER A 448 1.78 -18.92 3.77
C SER A 448 0.54 -18.59 2.95
N PHE A 449 0.58 -17.54 2.11
CA PHE A 449 -0.54 -17.21 1.23
C PHE A 449 -0.79 -18.31 0.20
N ILE A 450 0.26 -18.79 -0.47
CA ILE A 450 0.12 -19.83 -1.51
C ILE A 450 -0.41 -21.14 -0.94
N ARG A 451 0.10 -21.60 0.21
CA ARG A 451 -0.45 -22.80 0.89
C ARG A 451 -1.93 -22.63 1.24
N ALA A 452 -2.32 -21.44 1.72
CA ALA A 452 -3.71 -21.17 2.05
C ALA A 452 -4.60 -21.13 0.80
N LEU A 453 -4.11 -20.60 -0.33
CA LEU A 453 -4.85 -20.57 -1.60
C LEU A 453 -5.08 -21.98 -2.14
N GLU A 454 -4.04 -22.83 -2.12
CA GLU A 454 -4.14 -24.24 -2.52
C GLU A 454 -5.15 -25.00 -1.65
N GLN A 455 -5.16 -24.74 -0.34
CA GLN A 455 -6.11 -25.35 0.59
C GLN A 455 -7.54 -24.87 0.34
N ALA A 456 -7.75 -23.55 0.22
CA ALA A 456 -9.07 -22.96 0.02
C ALA A 456 -9.73 -23.48 -1.27
N HIS A 457 -8.94 -23.67 -2.34
CA HIS A 457 -9.45 -24.23 -3.59
C HIS A 457 -9.83 -25.72 -3.47
N ARG A 458 -9.05 -26.53 -2.74
CA ARG A 458 -9.37 -27.95 -2.53
C ARG A 458 -10.63 -28.17 -1.69
N ASP A 459 -10.91 -27.29 -0.74
CA ASP A 459 -12.06 -27.39 0.16
C ASP A 459 -13.35 -26.74 -0.41
N GLY A 460 -13.23 -26.11 -1.58
CA GLY A 460 -14.35 -25.68 -2.41
C GLY A 460 -15.10 -26.89 -2.97
N PRO A 461 -16.43 -26.87 -3.08
CA PRO A 461 -17.15 -27.98 -3.71
C PRO A 461 -16.65 -28.19 -5.14
N GLU A 462 -16.53 -29.44 -5.58
CA GLU A 462 -16.48 -29.76 -7.01
C GLU A 462 -17.73 -29.13 -7.62
N THR A 463 -17.55 -28.07 -8.41
CA THR A 463 -18.67 -27.47 -9.11
C THR A 463 -19.09 -28.44 -10.20
N ASP A 464 -20.05 -29.32 -9.91
CA ASP A 464 -20.87 -29.93 -10.94
C ASP A 464 -21.38 -28.77 -11.82
N GLY A 465 -21.07 -28.85 -13.12
CA GLY A 465 -21.06 -27.72 -14.06
C GLY A 465 -22.40 -27.05 -14.36
N GLU A 466 -23.44 -27.24 -13.54
CA GLU A 466 -24.83 -26.91 -13.89
C GLU A 466 -25.42 -25.66 -13.19
N ASN A 467 -24.80 -25.10 -12.13
CA ASN A 467 -25.44 -24.02 -11.37
C ASN A 467 -24.85 -22.60 -11.52
N TRP A 468 -23.82 -22.40 -12.35
CA TRP A 468 -23.37 -21.04 -12.66
C TRP A 468 -24.19 -20.45 -13.81
N THR A 469 -25.26 -19.72 -13.48
CA THR A 469 -25.91 -18.85 -14.47
C THR A 469 -25.13 -17.54 -14.55
N ALA A 470 -24.48 -17.31 -15.70
CA ALA A 470 -23.87 -16.03 -16.02
C ALA A 470 -24.88 -14.90 -15.76
N ARG A 471 -24.61 -13.99 -14.82
CA ARG A 471 -25.43 -12.79 -14.66
C ARG A 471 -25.32 -12.02 -15.99
N LYS A 472 -26.41 -11.90 -16.74
CA LYS A 472 -26.49 -11.03 -17.91
C LYS A 472 -26.09 -9.63 -17.46
N ARG A 473 -24.98 -9.09 -17.98
CA ARG A 473 -24.62 -7.67 -17.84
C ARG A 473 -25.84 -6.85 -18.21
N VAL A 474 -26.35 -6.03 -17.27
CA VAL A 474 -27.34 -5.01 -17.60
C VAL A 474 -26.57 -3.99 -18.46
N PRO A 475 -26.93 -3.79 -19.75
CA PRO A 475 -26.28 -2.77 -20.56
C PRO A 475 -26.58 -1.39 -19.96
N PRO A 476 -25.68 -0.40 -20.12
CA PRO A 476 -25.97 0.97 -19.70
C PRO A 476 -27.26 1.41 -20.39
N SER A 477 -28.26 1.83 -19.60
CA SER A 477 -29.53 2.31 -20.10
C SER A 477 -29.29 3.51 -21.02
N SER A 478 -29.60 3.36 -22.30
CA SER A 478 -29.69 4.46 -23.24
C SER A 478 -30.83 5.38 -22.83
N GLY A 479 -30.47 6.65 -22.54
CA GLY A 479 -31.31 7.86 -22.58
C GLY A 479 -32.74 7.79 -22.03
N SER A 480 -32.97 8.44 -20.89
CA SER A 480 -34.24 9.15 -20.66
C SER A 480 -33.96 10.65 -20.69
N VAL A 481 -34.26 11.27 -21.84
CA VAL A 481 -34.42 12.71 -21.98
C VAL A 481 -35.55 13.12 -21.06
N ILE A 482 -35.23 13.84 -19.98
CA ILE A 482 -36.24 14.52 -19.16
C ILE A 482 -36.81 15.65 -20.01
N GLN A 483 -38.01 15.46 -20.54
CA GLN A 483 -38.82 16.56 -21.05
C GLN A 483 -39.20 17.48 -19.89
N LEU A 484 -38.57 18.65 -19.82
CA LEU A 484 -39.01 19.77 -19.01
C LEU A 484 -40.39 20.23 -19.50
N ARG A 485 -41.45 19.89 -18.75
CA ARG A 485 -42.75 20.55 -18.88
C ARG A 485 -42.65 21.94 -18.26
N THR A 486 -42.78 22.96 -19.10
CA THR A 486 -43.03 24.35 -18.71
C THR A 486 -44.40 24.45 -18.04
N ALA A 487 -44.43 24.80 -16.76
CA ALA A 487 -45.64 25.22 -16.06
C ALA A 487 -45.75 26.74 -16.13
N SER A 488 -46.66 27.21 -16.98
CA SER A 488 -47.15 28.58 -17.02
C SER A 488 -48.04 28.81 -15.78
N ASN A 489 -47.61 29.68 -14.87
CA ASN A 489 -48.48 30.23 -13.81
C ASN A 489 -48.97 31.60 -14.25
N ALA A 490 -50.29 31.72 -14.39
CA ALA A 490 -51.04 32.98 -14.44
C ALA A 490 -52.18 32.89 -13.43
N LEU A 491 -52.48 34.03 -12.79
CA LEU A 491 -53.53 34.33 -11.81
C LEU A 491 -53.13 33.93 -10.36
N HIS A 492 -52.99 34.82 -9.38
CA HIS A 492 -53.55 36.16 -9.14
C HIS A 492 -52.49 37.17 -8.72
#